data_AF-A0A261AHE9-F1
#
_entry.id   AF-A0A261AHE9-F1
#
_cell.length_a   1.000
_cell.length_b   1.000
_cell.length_c   1.000
_cell.angle_alpha   90.00
_cell.angle_beta   90.00
_cell.angle_gamma   90.00
#
_symmetry.space_group_name_H-M   'P 1'
#
loop_
_entity.id
_entity.type
_entity.pdbx_description
1 polymer ?
#
loop_
_entity_poly.entity_id
_entity_poly.type
_entity_poly.pdbx_seq_one_letter_code
_entity_poly.pdbx_strand_id
1 'polypeptide(L)'
;MIVNESCELYPDIIISQCNFKTFDSMENLPIFHYKQRNKIHPNVFKSLQFSSQYYIVWESDGYVASFKVQSNSIFFTAWNMNEKDFLEQHANNMFQ
;
A
#
# COMPACT_ATOMS: atom_id res chain seq x y z
N MET A 1 -21.83 21.97 14.64
CA MET A 1 -21.19 20.89 15.43
C MET A 1 -19.97 20.45 14.63
N ILE A 2 -18.79 20.93 14.98
CA ILE A 2 -17.54 20.44 14.35
C ILE A 2 -17.20 19.16 15.10
N VAL A 3 -17.50 18.02 14.50
CA VAL A 3 -17.01 16.75 15.00
C VAL A 3 -15.51 16.75 14.72
N ASN A 4 -14.73 17.17 15.72
CA ASN A 4 -13.29 17.03 15.70
C ASN A 4 -12.96 15.59 16.11
N GLU A 5 -13.38 14.64 15.30
CA GLU A 5 -12.89 13.26 15.38
C GLU A 5 -11.60 13.24 14.57
N SER A 6 -10.49 13.64 15.20
CA SER A 6 -9.20 13.15 14.76
C SER A 6 -9.20 11.64 14.97
N CYS A 7 -9.63 10.89 13.95
CA CYS A 7 -9.45 9.45 13.87
C CYS A 7 -7.96 9.18 13.64
N GLU A 8 -7.19 9.33 14.71
CA GLU A 8 -5.80 8.92 14.75
C GLU A 8 -5.75 7.40 14.64
N LEU A 9 -5.10 6.92 13.60
CA LEU A 9 -4.75 5.53 13.42
C LEU A 9 -3.48 5.26 14.21
N TYR A 10 -3.40 4.08 14.80
CA TYR A 10 -2.20 3.57 15.47
C TYR A 10 -1.54 2.55 14.54
N PRO A 11 -0.56 2.94 13.70
CA PRO A 11 -0.01 2.06 12.67
C PRO A 11 0.53 0.78 13.25
N ASP A 12 1.29 0.85 14.35
CA ASP A 12 1.92 -0.32 14.98
C ASP A 12 0.88 -1.34 15.48
N ILE A 13 -0.26 -0.86 16.00
CA ILE A 13 -1.37 -1.73 16.42
C ILE A 13 -2.02 -2.39 15.20
N ILE A 14 -2.31 -1.62 14.14
CA ILE A 14 -2.95 -2.17 12.94
C ILE A 14 -2.05 -3.17 12.24
N ILE A 15 -0.76 -2.85 12.10
CA ILE A 15 0.23 -3.73 11.47
C ILE A 15 0.40 -5.01 12.29
N SER A 16 0.47 -4.94 13.62
CA SER A 16 0.63 -6.13 14.48
C SER A 16 -0.58 -7.06 14.52
N GLN A 17 -1.78 -6.58 14.19
CA GLN A 17 -3.01 -7.38 14.16
C GLN A 17 -3.25 -8.11 12.84
N CYS A 18 -2.48 -7.80 11.81
CA CYS A 18 -2.64 -8.36 10.47
C CYS A 18 -1.43 -9.25 10.14
N ASN A 19 -1.67 -10.35 9.42
CA ASN A 19 -0.61 -11.26 8.99
C ASN A 19 0.14 -10.70 7.77
N PHE A 20 0.73 -9.51 7.92
CA PHE A 20 1.52 -8.88 6.88
C PHE A 20 2.87 -9.58 6.72
N LYS A 21 3.25 -9.82 5.47
CA LYS A 21 4.62 -10.15 5.07
C LYS A 21 5.40 -8.86 4.82
N THR A 22 6.72 -8.92 5.01
CA THR A 22 7.63 -7.77 4.87
C THR A 22 8.59 -7.93 3.70
N PHE A 23 8.98 -6.81 3.09
CA PHE A 23 10.11 -6.73 2.17
C PHE A 23 11.38 -6.34 2.94
N ASP A 24 11.93 -7.24 3.76
CA ASP A 24 13.07 -6.91 4.62
C ASP A 24 14.41 -6.76 3.87
N SER A 25 14.47 -7.14 2.59
CA SER A 25 15.70 -7.14 1.79
C SER A 25 15.61 -6.38 0.46
N MET A 26 14.55 -5.62 0.19
CA MET A 26 14.44 -4.85 -1.05
C MET A 26 15.03 -3.45 -0.90
N GLU A 27 16.08 -3.13 -1.68
CA GLU A 27 16.61 -1.75 -1.80
C GLU A 27 15.55 -0.79 -2.35
N ASN A 28 14.67 -1.27 -3.23
CA ASN A 28 13.59 -0.51 -3.86
C ASN A 28 12.23 -1.16 -3.58
N LEU A 29 11.40 -0.49 -2.79
CA LEU A 29 10.03 -0.95 -2.52
C LEU A 29 9.14 -0.81 -3.77
N PRO A 30 8.17 -1.73 -3.97
CA PRO A 30 7.14 -1.60 -5.01
C PRO A 30 6.42 -0.25 -4.93
N ILE A 31 6.37 0.49 -6.05
CA ILE A 31 5.68 1.78 -6.16
C ILE A 31 4.37 1.60 -6.92
N PHE A 32 3.27 1.98 -6.29
CA PHE A 32 1.96 2.05 -6.92
C PHE A 32 1.58 3.48 -7.27
N HIS A 33 1.26 3.72 -8.54
CA HIS A 33 0.79 5.02 -9.04
C HIS A 33 -0.74 5.04 -9.14
N TYR A 34 -1.36 6.11 -8.67
CA TYR A 34 -2.81 6.28 -8.70
C TYR A 34 -3.23 7.71 -8.99
N LYS A 35 -4.50 7.88 -9.38
CA LYS A 35 -5.12 9.20 -9.54
C LYS A 35 -6.09 9.46 -8.40
N GLN A 36 -5.92 10.57 -7.71
CA GLN A 36 -6.84 11.02 -6.68
C GLN A 36 -7.60 12.26 -7.14
N ARG A 37 -8.91 12.27 -6.93
CA ARG A 37 -9.75 13.45 -7.16
C ARG A 37 -9.37 14.54 -6.16
N ASN A 38 -9.18 15.77 -6.63
CA ASN A 38 -8.97 16.92 -5.76
C ASN A 38 -10.27 17.25 -4.99
N LYS A 39 -10.18 17.40 -3.67
CA LYS A 39 -11.34 17.68 -2.80
C LYS A 39 -11.99 19.05 -3.06
N ILE A 40 -11.19 20.06 -3.44
CA ILE A 40 -11.64 21.43 -3.69
C ILE A 40 -12.11 21.60 -5.13
N HIS A 41 -11.42 20.95 -6.08
CA HIS A 41 -11.73 21.03 -7.51
C HIS A 41 -12.04 19.62 -8.06
N PRO A 42 -13.28 19.12 -7.94
CA PRO A 42 -13.64 17.73 -8.25
C PRO A 42 -13.37 17.27 -9.68
N ASN A 43 -13.22 18.22 -10.62
CA ASN A 43 -12.90 17.94 -12.03
C ASN A 43 -11.38 17.80 -12.28
N VAL A 44 -10.55 18.05 -11.26
CA VAL A 44 -9.09 17.95 -11.34
C VAL A 44 -8.64 16.68 -10.62
N PHE A 45 -7.82 15.88 -11.31
CA PHE A 45 -7.16 14.70 -10.75
C PHE A 45 -5.68 14.98 -10.52
N LYS A 46 -5.17 14.49 -9.40
CA LYS A 46 -3.73 14.50 -9.08
C LYS A 46 -3.17 13.10 -9.27
N SER A 47 -2.02 13.01 -9.93
CA SER A 47 -1.22 11.79 -9.93
C SER A 47 -0.45 11.71 -8.61
N LEU A 48 -0.57 10.59 -7.93
CA LEU A 48 0.09 10.31 -6.66
C LEU A 48 0.70 8.92 -6.74
N GLN A 49 1.59 8.62 -5.80
CA GLN A 49 2.16 7.30 -5.65
C GLN A 49 2.34 6.95 -4.18
N PHE A 50 2.38 5.65 -3.88
CA PHE A 50 2.83 5.17 -2.59
C PHE A 50 3.64 3.89 -2.76
N SER A 51 4.54 3.65 -1.81
CA SER A 51 5.23 2.37 -1.63
C SER A 51 4.94 1.82 -0.23
N SER A 52 5.03 0.50 -0.07
CA SER A 52 4.89 -0.15 1.22
C SER A 52 5.91 -1.27 1.42
N GLN A 53 6.39 -1.38 2.65
CA GLN A 53 7.17 -2.53 3.11
C GLN A 53 6.29 -3.75 3.41
N TYR A 54 4.98 -3.55 3.61
CA TYR A 54 4.04 -4.58 4.01
C TYR A 54 3.15 -5.01 2.85
N TYR A 55 2.95 -6.32 2.73
CA TYR A 55 2.00 -6.92 1.79
C TYR A 55 1.27 -8.11 2.41
N ILE A 56 0.14 -8.46 1.82
CA ILE A 56 -0.62 -9.67 2.13
C ILE A 56 -0.79 -10.51 0.88
N VAL A 57 -0.93 -11.82 1.09
CA VAL A 57 -1.26 -12.78 0.04
C VAL A 57 -2.66 -13.28 0.32
N TRP A 58 -3.56 -13.12 -0.65
CA TRP A 58 -4.93 -13.59 -0.53
C TRP A 58 -4.95 -15.12 -0.61
N GLU A 59 -5.47 -15.78 0.42
CA GLU A 59 -5.37 -17.25 0.57
C GLU A 59 -6.10 -18.02 -0.55
N SER A 60 -7.18 -17.48 -1.09
CA SER A 60 -8.00 -18.14 -2.13
C SER A 60 -7.33 -18.27 -3.49
N ASP A 61 -6.52 -17.29 -3.91
CA ASP A 61 -6.01 -17.20 -5.29
C ASP A 61 -4.53 -16.79 -5.37
N GLY A 62 -3.90 -16.52 -4.21
CA GLY A 62 -2.49 -16.17 -4.11
C GLY A 62 -2.16 -14.75 -4.55
N TYR A 63 -3.16 -13.91 -4.85
CA TYR A 63 -2.95 -12.54 -5.31
C TYR A 63 -2.40 -11.65 -4.19
N VAL A 64 -1.54 -10.70 -4.57
CA VAL A 64 -0.86 -9.83 -3.62
C VAL A 64 -1.60 -8.50 -3.45
N ALA A 65 -1.64 -7.98 -2.22
CA ALA A 65 -1.94 -6.59 -1.97
C ALA A 65 -0.86 -5.93 -1.11
N SER A 66 -0.43 -4.72 -1.49
CA SER A 66 0.46 -3.90 -0.65
C SER A 66 -0.36 -2.97 0.24
N PHE A 67 0.08 -2.76 1.47
CA PHE A 67 -0.69 -2.05 2.49
C PHE A 67 0.19 -1.12 3.32
N LYS A 68 -0.22 0.15 3.48
CA LYS A 68 0.52 1.15 4.27
C LYS A 68 -0.45 1.90 5.18
N VAL A 69 -0.10 1.99 6.45
CA VAL A 69 -0.82 2.83 7.42
C VAL A 69 0.02 4.06 7.74
N GLN A 70 -0.63 5.21 7.78
CA GLN A 70 -0.10 6.47 8.28
C GLN A 70 -1.07 7.01 9.34
N SER A 71 -0.65 8.00 10.14
CA SER A 71 -1.41 8.49 11.30
C SER A 71 -2.88 8.80 11.01
N ASN A 72 -3.25 9.21 9.79
CA ASN A 72 -4.64 9.56 9.45
C ASN A 72 -5.11 8.92 8.13
N SER A 73 -4.39 7.92 7.60
CA SER A 73 -4.70 7.36 6.28
C SER A 73 -4.22 5.92 6.12
N ILE A 74 -5.02 5.12 5.43
CA ILE A 74 -4.67 3.77 4.99
C ILE A 74 -4.57 3.79 3.47
N PHE A 75 -3.49 3.24 2.94
CA PHE A 75 -3.28 3.05 1.52
C PHE A 75 -3.19 1.55 1.25
N PHE A 76 -3.91 1.09 0.23
CA PHE A 76 -3.79 -0.28 -0.23
C PHE A 76 -3.88 -0.33 -1.75
N THR A 77 -3.28 -1.36 -2.30
CA THR A 77 -3.45 -1.72 -3.72
C THR A 77 -3.42 -3.22 -3.87
N ALA A 78 -4.27 -3.75 -4.75
CA ALA A 78 -4.24 -5.14 -5.16
C ALA A 78 -3.47 -5.23 -6.48
N TRP A 79 -2.47 -6.08 -6.51
CA TRP A 79 -1.66 -6.34 -7.69
C TRP A 79 -2.30 -7.46 -8.49
N ASN A 80 -2.38 -7.30 -9.81
CA ASN A 80 -2.92 -8.33 -10.69
C ASN A 80 -1.87 -9.43 -10.98
N MET A 81 -1.35 -10.05 -9.93
CA MET A 81 -0.32 -11.09 -9.97
C MET A 81 -0.26 -11.84 -8.63
N ASN A 82 0.19 -13.09 -8.68
CA ASN A 82 0.41 -13.89 -7.47
C ASN A 82 1.70 -13.50 -6.74
N GLU A 83 1.92 -14.04 -5.55
CA GLU A 83 3.12 -13.77 -4.74
C GLU A 83 4.44 -14.03 -5.46
N LYS A 84 4.55 -15.14 -6.19
CA LYS A 84 5.79 -15.48 -6.88
C LYS A 84 6.12 -14.44 -7.95
N ASP A 85 5.17 -14.18 -8.85
CA ASP A 85 5.35 -13.24 -9.96
C ASP A 85 5.60 -11.83 -9.43
N PHE A 86 4.92 -11.46 -8.36
CA PHE A 86 5.12 -10.21 -7.65
C PHE A 86 6.56 -10.06 -7.15
N LEU A 87 7.08 -11.05 -6.43
CA LEU A 87 8.42 -11.02 -5.88
C LEU A 87 9.48 -11.01 -6.99
N GLU A 88 9.30 -11.80 -8.05
CA GLU A 88 10.21 -11.82 -9.20
C GLU A 88 10.26 -10.46 -9.92
N GLN A 89 9.10 -9.85 -10.18
CA GLN A 89 9.02 -8.55 -10.85
C GLN A 89 9.70 -7.45 -10.03
N HIS A 90 9.52 -7.46 -8.71
CA HIS A 90 10.03 -6.39 -7.84
C HIS A 90 11.45 -6.64 -7.32
N ALA A 91 11.95 -7.88 -7.31
CA ALA A 91 13.35 -8.19 -7.05
C ALA A 91 14.26 -7.82 -8.23
N ASN A 92 13.78 -7.97 -9.47
CA ASN A 92 14.58 -7.68 -10.67
C ASN A 92 14.81 -6.18 -10.92
N ASN A 93 14.09 -5.28 -10.24
CA ASN A 93 14.38 -3.84 -10.25
C ASN A 93 15.62 -3.47 -9.38
N MET A 94 16.39 -4.45 -8.91
CA MET A 94 17.70 -4.26 -8.26
C MET A 94 18.88 -4.13 -9.25
N PHE A 95 18.69 -4.44 -10.54
CA PHE A 95 19.78 -4.49 -11.53
C PHE A 95 19.63 -3.52 -12.72
N GLN A 96 18.77 -2.50 -12.61
CA GLN A 96 18.67 -1.42 -13.61
C GLN A 96 19.28 -0.11 -13.12
#